data_AF-A0A257M192-F1
#
_entry.id   AF-A0A257M192-F1
#
_cell.length_a   1.000
_cell.length_b   1.000
_cell.length_c   1.000
_cell.angle_alpha   90.00
_cell.angle_beta   90.00
_cell.angle_gamma   90.00
#
_symmetry.space_group_name_H-M   'P 1'
#
loop_
_entity.id
_entity.type
_entity.pdbx_description
1 polymer ?
#
loop_
_entity_poly.entity_id
_entity_poly.type
_entity_poly.pdbx_seq_one_letter_code
_entity_poly.pdbx_strand_id
1 'polypeptide(L)'
;SPTFSLAHEYRGGRLPAFHFDFYRVTTADELLGMGWDEYLDQNGVVIAEWAGKFPELLPAETIWLEFRVLPDGSREVLQRPTVRPTA
;
A
#
# COMPACT_ATOMS: atom_id res chain seq x y z
N SER A 1 7.89 -2.45 10.16
CA SER A 1 6.66 -1.63 10.15
C SER A 1 7.07 -0.18 10.40
N PRO A 2 6.73 0.73 9.49
CA PRO A 2 6.82 2.18 9.65
C PRO A 2 5.79 2.64 10.70
N THR A 3 5.97 2.23 11.96
CA THR A 3 4.95 2.47 12.99
C THR A 3 4.98 3.91 13.52
N PHE A 4 6.05 4.68 13.28
CA PHE A 4 6.22 6.06 13.78
C PHE A 4 6.48 7.07 12.66
N SER A 5 7.20 6.66 11.61
CA SER A 5 7.35 7.43 10.38
C SER A 5 6.34 6.85 9.40
N LEU A 6 5.37 7.63 8.94
CA LEU A 6 4.21 7.14 8.18
C LEU A 6 4.57 6.50 6.82
N ALA A 7 5.75 6.85 6.30
CA ALA A 7 6.41 6.18 5.18
C ALA A 7 7.86 5.83 5.55
N HIS A 8 8.33 4.67 5.09
CA HIS A 8 9.74 4.29 5.09
C HIS A 8 10.25 4.14 3.66
N GLU A 9 11.36 4.81 3.35
CA GLU A 9 12.00 4.73 2.05
C GLU A 9 13.21 3.79 2.06
N TYR A 10 13.28 2.93 1.05
CA TYR A 10 14.37 1.99 0.85
C TYR A 10 14.97 2.24 -0.53
N ARG A 11 16.11 2.95 -0.59
CA ARG A 11 16.75 3.37 -1.85
C ARG A 11 17.95 2.54 -2.30
N GLY A 12 18.39 1.57 -1.48
CA GLY A 12 19.58 0.76 -1.77
C GLY A 12 19.38 -0.43 -2.71
N GLY A 13 18.15 -0.65 -3.18
CA GLY A 13 17.80 -1.76 -4.08
C GLY A 13 17.84 -1.38 -5.57
N ARG A 14 17.40 -2.31 -6.42
CA ARG A 14 17.27 -2.08 -7.87
C ARG A 14 16.25 -0.99 -8.22
N LEU A 15 15.21 -0.85 -7.40
CA LEU A 15 14.21 0.22 -7.45
C LEU A 15 14.00 0.76 -6.03
N PRO A 16 13.73 2.06 -5.86
CA PRO A 16 13.24 2.58 -4.59
C PRO A 16 11.96 1.86 -4.17
N ALA A 17 11.84 1.52 -2.90
CA ALA A 17 10.60 1.04 -2.31
C ALA A 17 10.11 2.00 -1.24
N PHE A 18 8.81 2.28 -1.26
CA PHE A 18 8.13 3.20 -0.35
C PHE A 18 7.09 2.40 0.43
N HIS A 19 7.31 2.24 1.73
CA HIS A 19 6.45 1.46 2.61
C HIS A 19 5.56 2.39 3.44
N PHE A 20 4.27 2.34 3.20
CA PHE A 20 3.23 3.06 3.93
C PHE A 20 2.45 2.16 4.87
N ASP A 21 1.97 2.73 5.98
CA ASP A 21 1.04 2.08 6.90
C ASP A 21 -0.13 3.03 7.22
N PHE A 22 -1.31 2.73 6.68
CA PHE A 22 -2.50 3.58 6.85
C PHE A 22 -3.25 3.31 8.15
N TYR A 23 -2.74 2.44 9.04
CA TYR A 23 -3.44 2.05 10.27
C TYR A 23 -3.91 3.25 11.09
N ARG A 24 -3.08 4.30 11.20
CA ARG A 24 -3.37 5.51 12.00
C ARG A 24 -4.00 6.67 11.22
N VAL A 25 -3.97 6.62 9.89
CA VAL A 25 -4.52 7.69 9.04
C VAL A 25 -6.04 7.68 9.13
N THR A 26 -6.65 8.83 9.38
CA THR A 26 -8.09 8.93 9.66
C THR A 26 -8.90 9.46 8.48
N THR A 27 -8.30 10.28 7.62
CA THR A 27 -8.98 10.86 6.45
C THR A 27 -8.12 10.79 5.19
N ALA A 28 -8.77 10.82 4.02
CA ALA A 28 -8.12 10.90 2.72
C ALA A 28 -7.23 12.16 2.60
N ASP A 29 -7.71 13.31 3.08
CA ASP A 29 -6.96 14.56 3.07
C ASP A 29 -5.68 14.49 3.92
N GLU A 30 -5.71 13.75 5.03
CA GLU A 30 -4.54 13.50 5.87
C GLU A 30 -3.48 12.73 5.07
N LEU A 31 -3.90 11.70 4.32
CA LEU A 31 -3.02 10.91 3.46
C LEU A 31 -2.44 11.74 2.32
N LEU A 32 -3.27 12.55 1.65
CA LEU A 32 -2.84 13.46 0.58
C LEU A 32 -1.88 14.52 1.11
N GLY A 33 -2.15 15.10 2.29
CA GLY A 33 -1.26 16.06 2.94
C GLY A 33 0.11 15.51 3.33
N MET A 34 0.28 14.18 3.32
CA MET A 34 1.56 13.49 3.53
C MET A 34 2.34 13.26 2.23
N GLY A 35 1.85 13.75 1.09
CA GLY A 35 2.48 13.60 -0.22
C GLY A 35 2.25 12.24 -0.87
N TRP A 36 1.18 11.52 -0.50
CA TRP A 36 0.86 10.20 -1.05
C TRP A 36 0.91 10.14 -2.59
N ASP A 37 0.32 11.14 -3.24
CA ASP A 37 0.34 11.35 -4.69
C ASP A 37 1.76 11.49 -5.24
N GLU A 38 2.64 12.23 -4.56
CA GLU A 38 4.04 12.38 -4.96
C GLU A 38 4.80 11.04 -4.94
N TYR A 39 4.45 10.11 -4.05
CA TYR A 39 5.05 8.77 -4.03
C TYR A 39 4.50 7.85 -5.12
N LEU A 40 3.23 8.01 -5.51
CA LEU A 40 2.64 7.29 -6.63
C LEU A 40 3.27 7.68 -7.97
N ASP A 41 3.68 8.94 -8.11
CA ASP A 41 4.34 9.45 -9.31
C ASP A 41 5.85 9.11 -9.38
N GLN A 42 6.44 8.62 -8.29
CA GLN A 42 7.85 8.23 -8.27
C GLN A 42 8.10 6.90 -8.99
N ASN A 43 9.23 6.82 -9.69
CA ASN A 43 9.69 5.60 -10.33
C ASN A 43 10.22 4.58 -9.30
N GLY A 44 9.32 3.92 -8.59
CA GLY A 44 9.60 2.96 -7.53
C GLY A 44 8.44 2.01 -7.29
N VAL A 45 8.51 1.26 -6.19
CA VAL A 45 7.45 0.35 -5.75
C VAL A 45 6.84 0.90 -4.47
N VAL A 46 5.53 1.14 -4.48
CA VAL A 46 4.77 1.51 -3.28
C VAL A 46 4.15 0.25 -2.67
N ILE A 47 4.33 0.08 -1.36
CA ILE A 47 3.75 -1.00 -0.55
C ILE A 47 2.94 -0.34 0.56
N ALA A 48 1.63 -0.53 0.57
CA ALA A 48 0.75 0.08 1.56
C ALA A 48 0.04 -0.98 2.41
N GLU A 49 0.30 -0.96 3.72
CA GLU A 49 -0.49 -1.70 4.71
C GLU A 49 -1.79 -0.95 5.02
N TRP A 50 -2.87 -1.69 5.30
CA TRP A 50 -4.20 -1.12 5.59
C TRP A 50 -4.77 -0.21 4.48
N ALA A 51 -4.30 -0.40 3.23
CA ALA A 51 -4.73 0.36 2.05
C ALA A 51 -6.26 0.36 1.82
N GLY A 52 -6.97 -0.66 2.31
CA GLY A 52 -8.43 -0.76 2.21
C GLY A 52 -9.20 0.32 2.98
N LYS A 53 -8.55 1.19 3.74
CA LYS A 53 -9.19 2.36 4.39
C LYS A 53 -9.52 3.48 3.40
N PHE A 54 -8.75 3.60 2.31
CA PHE A 54 -8.91 4.65 1.29
C PHE A 54 -8.78 4.07 -0.13
N PRO A 55 -9.56 3.02 -0.49
CA PRO A 55 -9.42 2.29 -1.75
C PRO A 55 -9.48 3.19 -2.99
N GLU A 56 -10.17 4.32 -2.92
CA GLU A 56 -10.30 5.33 -3.97
C GLU A 56 -9.02 6.12 -4.28
N LEU A 57 -8.05 6.12 -3.35
CA LEU A 57 -6.75 6.79 -3.54
C LEU A 57 -5.68 5.86 -4.11
N LEU A 58 -6.00 4.58 -4.31
CA LEU A 58 -5.08 3.59 -4.87
C LEU A 58 -5.23 3.55 -6.40
N PRO A 59 -4.13 3.42 -7.17
CA PRO A 59 -4.21 3.23 -8.61
C PRO A 59 -5.05 2.01 -9.01
N ALA A 60 -5.71 2.07 -10.17
CA ALA A 60 -6.61 1.00 -10.64
C ALA A 60 -5.87 -0.34 -10.85
N GLU A 61 -4.59 -0.26 -11.20
CA GLU A 61 -3.67 -1.37 -11.43
C GLU A 61 -3.05 -1.94 -10.15
N THR A 62 -3.49 -1.47 -8.98
CA THR A 62 -3.00 -1.94 -7.68
C THR A 62 -3.14 -3.45 -7.54
N ILE A 63 -2.04 -4.08 -7.12
CA ILE A 63 -2.02 -5.49 -6.74
C ILE A 63 -2.45 -5.58 -5.27
N TRP A 64 -3.63 -6.13 -5.04
CA TRP A 64 -4.17 -6.31 -3.70
C TRP A 64 -3.80 -7.69 -3.15
N LEU A 65 -3.13 -7.72 -2.00
CA LEU A 65 -2.82 -8.94 -1.27
C LEU A 65 -3.60 -8.95 0.06
N GLU A 66 -4.34 -10.03 0.31
CA GLU A 66 -5.07 -10.27 1.54
C GLU A 66 -4.40 -11.39 2.32
N PHE A 67 -4.09 -11.14 3.59
CA PHE A 67 -3.44 -12.09 4.48
C PHE A 67 -4.48 -12.61 5.48
N ARG A 68 -4.59 -13.92 5.62
CA ARG A 68 -5.47 -14.58 6.59
C ARG A 68 -4.69 -15.45 7.55
N VAL A 69 -5.08 -15.42 8.82
CA VAL A 69 -4.58 -16.31 9.86
C VAL A 69 -5.46 -17.55 9.91
N LEU A 70 -4.87 -18.73 9.71
CA LEU A 70 -5.60 -19.99 9.78
C LEU A 70 -5.61 -20.54 11.23
N PRO A 71 -6.55 -21.44 11.58
CA PRO A 71 -6.67 -21.98 12.94
C PRO A 71 -5.42 -22.69 13.46
N ASP A 72 -4.61 -23.27 12.57
CA ASP A 72 -3.34 -23.93 12.90
C ASP A 72 -2.16 -22.96 13.08
N GLY A 73 -2.43 -21.65 12.98
CA GLY A 73 -1.41 -20.61 13.09
C GLY A 73 -0.65 -20.33 11.80
N SER A 74 -0.92 -21.02 10.69
CA SER A 74 -0.36 -20.71 9.39
C SER A 74 -0.98 -19.45 8.78
N ARG A 75 -0.46 -19.01 7.62
CA ARG A 75 -0.94 -17.83 6.89
C ARG A 75 -1.29 -18.21 5.47
N GLU A 76 -2.45 -17.76 5.03
CA GLU A 76 -2.86 -17.78 3.63
C GLU A 76 -2.69 -16.38 3.05
N VAL A 77 -2.14 -16.28 1.84
CA VAL A 77 -2.03 -15.03 1.09
C VAL A 77 -2.83 -15.17 -0.20
N LEU A 78 -3.85 -14.34 -0.36
CA LEU A 78 -4.67 -14.30 -1.56
C LEU A 78 -4.41 -13.01 -2.31
N GLN A 79 -4.09 -13.13 -3.60
CA GLN A 79 -4.12 -11.98 -4.50
C GLN A 79 -5.55 -11.77 -4.98
N ARG A 80 -6.11 -10.57 -4.81
CA ARG A 80 -7.42 -10.26 -5.40
C ARG A 80 -7.29 -10.17 -6.91
N PRO A 81 -8.30 -10.59 -7.69
CA PRO A 81 -8.31 -10.37 -9.13
C PRO A 81 -8.20 -8.87 -9.43
N THR A 82 -7.13 -8.46 -10.12
CA THR A 82 -7.04 -7.09 -10.64
C THR A 82 -7.90 -7.00 -11.90
N VAL A 83 -9.01 -6.27 -11.83
CA VAL A 83 -9.80 -5.94 -13.02
C VAL A 83 -9.05 -4.83 -13.75
N ARG A 84 -8.30 -5.18 -14.80
CA ARG A 84 -7.75 -4.17 -15.70
C ARG A 84 -8.92 -3.49 -16.41
N PRO A 85 -9.05 -2.15 -16.39
CA PRO A 85 -9.97 -1.47 -17.27
C PRO A 85 -9.63 -1.89 -18.70
N THR A 86 -10.59 -2.49 -19.41
CA THR A 86 -10.48 -2.65 -20.86
C THR A 86 -10.46 -1.25 -21.47
N ALA A 87 -9.39 -0.94 -22.19
CA ALA A 87 -9.24 0.29 -22.97
C ALA A 87 -10.41 0.50 -23.95
#